data_AF-A0A562ULZ1-F1
#
_entry.id   AF-A0A562ULZ1-F1
#
_cell.length_a   1.000
_cell.length_b   1.000
_cell.length_c   1.000
_cell.angle_alpha   90.00
_cell.angle_beta   90.00
_cell.angle_gamma   90.00
#
_symmetry.space_group_name_H-M   'P 1'
#
loop_
_entity.id
_entity.type
_entity.pdbx_description
1 polymer ?
#
loop_
_entity_poly.entity_id
_entity_poly.type
_entity_poly.pdbx_seq_one_letter_code
_entity_poly.pdbx_strand_id
1 'polypeptide(L)'
;MAKRPSKPASKPVRERKRKKTESTPNDHANADGPTRDTRFQPGQSGNPKGRPRKDRNLLKLIEEELDAEMQVTEGSRSIRLSKREALAKSMVNNAIKGDQRALNNLLKQLPKPKHDESEEYAAVPLEAILNFLMRKGPNPDGGETDND
;
A
#
# COMPACT_ATOMS: atom_id res chain seq x y z
N MET A 1 52.11 55.47 20.19
CA MET A 1 52.00 55.50 18.71
C MET A 1 53.28 54.95 18.09
N ALA A 2 53.30 53.66 17.74
CA ALA A 2 54.47 53.02 17.13
C ALA A 2 54.22 52.84 15.62
N LYS A 3 55.09 53.44 14.80
CA LYS A 3 55.06 53.37 13.33
C LYS A 3 55.47 51.96 12.89
N ARG A 4 54.62 51.29 12.11
CA ARG A 4 54.92 49.99 11.48
C ARG A 4 55.84 50.20 10.26
N PRO A 5 56.91 49.40 10.07
CA PRO A 5 57.73 49.49 8.86
C PRO A 5 57.04 48.88 7.63
N SER A 6 57.35 49.45 6.46
CA SER A 6 56.81 49.15 5.13
C SER A 6 57.26 47.79 4.57
N LYS A 7 56.36 47.11 3.84
CA LYS A 7 56.64 45.87 3.06
C LYS A 7 57.69 46.09 1.96
N PRO A 8 58.57 45.11 1.66
CA PRO A 8 59.47 45.18 0.51
C PRO A 8 58.77 44.79 -0.82
N ALA A 9 59.30 45.34 -1.91
CA ALA A 9 58.76 45.30 -3.28
C ALA A 9 58.74 43.90 -3.92
N SER A 10 57.73 43.65 -4.76
CA SER A 10 57.50 42.43 -5.54
C SER A 10 58.47 42.28 -6.73
N LYS A 11 59.06 41.09 -6.90
CA LYS A 11 59.87 40.71 -8.09
C LYS A 11 58.97 40.52 -9.32
N PRO A 12 59.46 40.77 -10.56
CA PRO A 12 58.64 40.69 -11.75
C PRO A 12 58.35 39.23 -12.14
N VAL A 13 57.09 38.94 -12.44
CA VAL A 13 56.62 37.65 -12.96
C VAL A 13 57.05 37.54 -14.42
N ARG A 14 57.86 36.53 -14.75
CA ARG A 14 58.30 36.22 -16.12
C ARG A 14 57.11 35.70 -16.93
N GLU A 15 56.65 36.51 -17.87
CA GLU A 15 55.54 36.19 -18.77
C GLU A 15 55.93 35.06 -19.75
N ARG A 16 55.32 33.87 -19.59
CA ARG A 16 55.49 32.75 -20.51
C ARG A 16 54.38 32.77 -21.56
N LYS A 17 54.71 33.21 -22.78
CA LYS A 17 53.85 33.03 -23.97
C LYS A 17 53.50 31.55 -24.15
N ARG A 18 52.23 31.18 -23.97
CA ARG A 18 51.71 29.85 -24.29
C ARG A 18 51.39 29.78 -25.79
N LYS A 19 52.03 28.83 -26.49
CA LYS A 19 51.71 28.47 -27.89
C LYS A 19 50.28 27.92 -27.95
N LYS A 20 49.51 28.40 -28.92
CA LYS A 20 48.18 27.92 -29.29
C LYS A 20 48.33 26.56 -29.97
N THR A 21 47.88 25.48 -29.33
CA THR A 21 47.70 24.18 -29.97
C THR A 21 46.21 23.95 -30.09
N GLU A 22 45.76 23.76 -31.33
CA GLU A 22 44.39 23.45 -31.71
C GLU A 22 43.91 22.20 -30.95
N SER A 23 42.80 22.34 -30.21
CA SER A 23 42.16 21.26 -29.48
C SER A 23 41.08 20.63 -30.33
N THR A 24 41.27 19.39 -30.77
CA THR A 24 40.17 18.50 -31.14
C THR A 24 39.35 18.16 -29.88
N PRO A 25 38.01 18.21 -29.91
CA PRO A 25 37.21 17.84 -28.76
C PRO A 25 37.12 16.31 -28.71
N ASN A 26 37.89 15.71 -27.80
CA ASN A 26 37.83 14.27 -27.58
C ASN A 26 36.65 13.96 -26.62
N ASP A 27 35.50 13.64 -27.20
CA ASP A 27 34.26 13.21 -26.52
C ASP A 27 34.34 11.73 -26.15
N HIS A 28 35.17 11.39 -25.19
CA HIS A 28 35.14 10.07 -24.57
C HIS A 28 34.44 10.16 -23.22
N ALA A 29 33.11 10.01 -23.28
CA ALA A 29 32.31 9.55 -22.16
C ALA A 29 32.82 8.16 -21.75
N ASN A 30 33.05 7.96 -20.45
CA ASN A 30 33.33 6.63 -19.92
C ASN A 30 32.17 5.69 -20.28
N ALA A 31 32.47 4.45 -20.69
CA ALA A 31 31.51 3.49 -21.23
C ALA A 31 30.31 3.19 -20.31
N ASP A 32 30.41 3.51 -19.02
CA ASP A 32 29.42 3.20 -17.99
C ASP A 32 28.67 4.44 -17.46
N GLY A 33 28.85 5.62 -18.07
CA GLY A 33 28.21 6.87 -17.64
C GLY A 33 27.36 7.53 -18.73
N PRO A 34 26.31 8.31 -18.38
CA PRO A 34 25.49 9.00 -19.36
C PRO A 34 26.35 9.98 -20.18
N THR A 35 26.27 9.85 -21.51
CA THR A 35 26.98 10.70 -22.47
C THR A 35 26.59 12.17 -22.31
N ARG A 36 27.42 13.09 -22.81
CA ARG A 36 27.17 14.52 -22.63
C ARG A 36 25.81 14.96 -23.15
N ASP A 37 25.36 14.34 -24.25
CA ASP A 37 24.11 14.62 -24.94
C ASP A 37 22.88 14.06 -24.23
N THR A 38 23.04 13.06 -23.36
CA THR A 38 21.93 12.42 -22.63
C THR A 38 21.74 12.97 -21.22
N ARG A 39 22.64 13.85 -20.75
CA ARG A 39 22.52 14.52 -19.45
C ARG A 39 21.52 15.66 -19.53
N PHE A 40 20.74 15.83 -18.46
CA PHE A 40 19.90 17.01 -18.32
C PHE A 40 20.74 18.28 -18.26
N GLN A 41 20.25 19.35 -18.89
CA GLN A 41 20.92 20.64 -18.85
C GLN A 41 20.91 21.20 -17.42
N PRO A 42 21.98 21.89 -16.97
CA PRO A 42 21.99 22.56 -15.68
C PRO A 42 20.77 23.47 -15.51
N GLY A 43 20.00 23.26 -14.43
CA GLY A 43 18.76 24.01 -14.16
C GLY A 43 17.49 23.38 -14.75
N GLN A 44 17.60 22.31 -15.54
CA GLN A 44 16.45 21.60 -16.10
C GLN A 44 16.25 20.25 -15.41
N SER A 45 15.14 20.11 -14.69
CA SER A 45 14.71 18.82 -14.16
C SER A 45 14.21 17.92 -15.29
N GLY A 46 14.61 16.65 -15.30
CA GLY A 46 14.07 15.63 -16.22
C GLY A 46 12.60 15.32 -16.01
N ASN A 47 12.04 15.72 -14.86
CA ASN A 47 10.62 15.70 -14.60
C ASN A 47 10.20 17.11 -14.13
N PRO A 48 9.89 18.03 -15.07
CA PRO A 48 9.57 19.43 -14.75
C PRO A 48 8.26 19.56 -13.95
N LYS A 49 7.35 18.59 -14.07
CA LYS A 49 6.12 18.52 -13.25
C LYS A 49 6.38 17.92 -11.86
N GLY A 50 7.57 17.36 -11.64
CA GLY A 50 7.93 16.66 -10.43
C GLY A 50 7.12 15.37 -10.24
N ARG A 51 7.37 14.68 -9.12
CA ARG A 51 6.51 13.59 -8.70
C ARG A 51 5.10 14.16 -8.47
N PRO A 52 4.03 13.59 -9.05
CA PRO A 52 2.69 14.05 -8.78
C PRO A 52 2.43 14.06 -7.26
N ARG A 53 1.71 15.08 -6.79
CA ARG A 53 1.35 15.19 -5.37
C ARG A 53 0.53 13.96 -4.99
N LYS A 54 0.83 13.36 -3.82
CA LYS A 54 0.05 12.23 -3.33
C LYS A 54 -1.37 12.73 -3.08
N ASP A 55 -2.35 12.19 -3.81
CA ASP A 55 -3.76 12.54 -3.64
C ASP A 55 -4.18 12.18 -2.22
N ARG A 56 -4.43 13.20 -1.39
CA ARG A 56 -4.99 13.05 -0.04
C ARG A 56 -6.52 13.01 -0.09
N ASN A 57 -7.06 12.31 -1.09
CA ASN A 57 -8.50 12.13 -1.18
C ASN A 57 -8.96 11.32 0.04
N LEU A 58 -9.95 11.83 0.78
CA LEU A 58 -10.48 11.16 1.96
C LEU A 58 -10.93 9.73 1.64
N LEU A 59 -11.57 9.51 0.48
CA LEU A 59 -12.01 8.18 0.06
C LEU A 59 -10.84 7.21 -0.08
N LYS A 60 -9.72 7.66 -0.67
CA LYS A 60 -8.52 6.84 -0.82
C LYS A 60 -7.88 6.51 0.52
N LEU A 61 -7.87 7.46 1.46
CA LEU A 61 -7.39 7.20 2.81
C LEU A 61 -8.27 6.18 3.55
N ILE A 62 -9.59 6.25 3.37
CA ILE A 62 -10.53 5.27 3.92
C ILE A 62 -10.30 3.89 3.29
N GLU A 63 -10.13 3.80 1.97
CA GLU A 63 -9.81 2.55 1.28
C GLU A 63 -8.51 1.93 1.78
N GLU A 64 -7.43 2.71 1.84
CA GLU A 64 -6.12 2.29 2.38
C GLU A 64 -6.25 1.81 3.84
N GLU A 65 -7.03 2.51 4.66
CA GLU A 65 -7.27 2.15 6.06
C GLU A 65 -8.09 0.86 6.19
N LEU A 66 -9.10 0.67 5.34
CA LEU A 66 -9.92 -0.54 5.31
C LEU A 66 -9.11 -1.78 4.92
N ASP A 67 -8.09 -1.61 4.09
CA ASP A 67 -7.16 -2.66 3.66
C ASP A 67 -6.05 -2.95 4.69
N ALA A 68 -5.84 -2.06 5.67
CA ALA A 68 -4.82 -2.26 6.69
C ALA A 68 -5.14 -3.48 7.58
N GLU A 69 -4.11 -4.25 7.93
CA GLU A 69 -4.25 -5.39 8.83
C GLU A 69 -4.44 -4.94 10.29
N MET A 70 -5.27 -5.68 11.01
CA MET A 70 -5.44 -5.57 12.46
C MET A 70 -5.47 -6.94 13.10
N GLN A 71 -5.03 -7.00 14.36
CA GLN A 71 -5.08 -8.21 15.16
C GLN A 71 -6.42 -8.28 15.89
N VAL A 72 -7.16 -9.37 15.69
CA VAL A 72 -8.46 -9.64 16.33
C VAL A 72 -8.35 -10.94 17.12
N THR A 73 -8.91 -10.96 18.33
CA THR A 73 -8.96 -12.15 19.18
C THR A 73 -10.30 -12.85 19.00
N GLU A 74 -10.25 -14.12 18.63
CA GLU A 74 -11.42 -14.99 18.48
C GLU A 74 -11.29 -16.18 19.42
N GLY A 75 -12.08 -16.17 20.49
CA GLY A 75 -11.96 -17.16 21.56
C GLY A 75 -10.56 -17.13 22.18
N SER A 76 -9.80 -18.21 22.00
CA SER A 76 -8.44 -18.35 22.51
C SER A 76 -7.34 -18.03 21.50
N ARG A 77 -7.68 -17.76 20.23
CA ARG A 77 -6.69 -17.53 19.16
C ARG A 77 -6.71 -16.08 18.70
N SER A 78 -5.53 -15.57 18.35
CA SER A 78 -5.38 -14.24 17.77
C SER A 78 -5.05 -14.35 16.29
N ILE A 79 -5.83 -13.68 15.45
CA ILE A 79 -5.78 -13.78 13.99
C ILE A 79 -5.54 -12.37 13.42
N ARG A 80 -4.75 -12.27 12.36
CA ARG A 80 -4.60 -11.04 11.58
C ARG A 80 -5.63 -11.04 10.45
N LEU A 81 -6.41 -9.98 10.38
CA LEU A 81 -7.44 -9.76 9.36
C LEU A 81 -7.37 -8.30 8.92
N SER A 82 -7.78 -8.01 7.69
CA SER A 82 -7.98 -6.62 7.27
C SER A 82 -9.13 -5.97 8.07
N LYS A 83 -9.11 -4.64 8.21
CA LYS A 83 -10.19 -3.92 8.92
C LYS A 83 -11.55 -4.12 8.24
N ARG A 84 -11.59 -4.22 6.91
CA ARG A 84 -12.83 -4.53 6.18
C ARG A 84 -13.38 -5.91 6.51
N GLU A 85 -12.52 -6.94 6.59
CA GLU A 85 -12.95 -8.30 6.95
C GLU A 85 -13.43 -8.35 8.40
N ALA A 86 -12.70 -7.69 9.31
CA ALA A 86 -13.10 -7.58 10.71
C ALA A 86 -14.47 -6.87 10.86
N LEU A 87 -14.71 -5.81 10.09
CA LEU A 87 -15.98 -5.10 10.07
C LEU A 87 -17.12 -5.96 9.54
N ALA A 88 -16.91 -6.67 8.41
CA ALA A 88 -17.89 -7.60 7.86
C ALA A 88 -18.24 -8.70 8.86
N LYS A 89 -17.23 -9.30 9.50
CA LYS A 89 -17.40 -10.34 10.52
C LYS A 89 -18.16 -9.81 11.75
N SER A 90 -17.84 -8.62 12.23
CA SER A 90 -18.54 -7.97 13.34
C SER A 90 -20.01 -7.71 13.00
N MET A 91 -20.31 -7.22 11.80
CA MET A 91 -21.68 -6.97 11.35
C MET A 91 -22.53 -8.25 11.36
N VAL A 92 -21.99 -9.36 10.85
CA VAL A 92 -22.66 -10.67 10.89
C VAL A 92 -22.84 -11.15 12.32
N ASN A 93 -21.79 -11.09 13.15
CA ASN A 93 -21.86 -11.51 14.56
C ASN A 93 -22.90 -10.71 15.36
N ASN A 94 -23.03 -9.41 15.12
CA ASN A 94 -24.01 -8.57 15.78
C ASN A 94 -25.44 -8.89 15.32
N ALA A 95 -25.63 -9.15 14.02
CA ALA A 95 -26.92 -9.63 13.51
C ALA A 95 -27.32 -10.97 14.13
N ILE A 96 -26.39 -11.92 14.26
CA ILE A 96 -26.63 -13.21 14.94
C ILE A 96 -27.02 -13.02 16.40
N LYS A 97 -26.42 -12.04 17.09
CA LYS A 97 -26.76 -11.69 18.49
C LYS A 97 -28.12 -11.00 18.64
N GLY A 98 -28.83 -10.71 17.54
CA GLY A 98 -30.16 -10.09 17.57
C GLY A 98 -30.17 -8.57 17.44
N ASP A 99 -29.05 -7.93 17.07
CA ASP A 99 -29.07 -6.51 16.74
C ASP A 99 -29.83 -6.28 15.43
N GLN A 100 -31.05 -5.78 15.56
CA GLN A 100 -31.96 -5.54 14.45
C GLN A 100 -31.43 -4.49 13.46
N ARG A 101 -30.62 -3.52 13.92
CA ARG A 101 -29.98 -2.53 13.04
C ARG A 101 -28.87 -3.19 12.22
N ALA A 102 -28.04 -4.01 12.86
CA ALA A 102 -27.01 -4.77 12.17
C ALA A 102 -27.61 -5.73 11.13
N LEU A 103 -28.70 -6.42 11.49
CA LEU A 103 -29.44 -7.28 10.58
C LEU A 103 -29.97 -6.51 9.37
N ASN A 104 -30.64 -5.38 9.59
CA ASN A 104 -31.17 -4.55 8.51
C ASN A 104 -30.07 -4.02 7.58
N ASN A 105 -28.92 -3.65 8.13
CA ASN A 105 -27.77 -3.20 7.34
C ASN A 105 -27.17 -4.35 6.53
N LEU A 106 -27.04 -5.54 7.12
CA LEU A 106 -26.57 -6.75 6.44
C LEU A 106 -27.48 -7.14 5.28
N LEU A 107 -28.81 -7.18 5.50
CA LEU A 107 -29.79 -7.54 4.47
C LEU A 107 -29.77 -6.58 3.27
N LYS A 108 -29.42 -5.31 3.46
CA LYS A 108 -29.27 -4.33 2.37
C LYS A 108 -28.04 -4.59 1.49
N GLN A 109 -27.02 -5.26 2.02
CA GLN A 109 -25.80 -5.58 1.26
C GLN A 109 -25.93 -6.88 0.47
N LEU A 110 -26.86 -7.76 0.85
CA LEU A 110 -27.08 -9.01 0.13
C LEU A 110 -27.80 -8.75 -1.18
N PRO A 111 -27.42 -9.45 -2.27
CA PRO A 111 -28.19 -9.39 -3.50
C PRO A 111 -29.62 -9.84 -3.21
N LYS A 112 -30.59 -9.06 -3.69
CA LYS A 112 -31.98 -9.51 -3.63
C LYS A 112 -32.09 -10.81 -4.41
N PRO A 113 -32.79 -11.83 -3.88
CA PRO A 113 -33.08 -13.01 -4.68
C PRO A 113 -33.77 -12.53 -5.96
N LYS A 114 -33.26 -12.97 -7.11
CA LYS A 114 -34.00 -12.87 -8.36
C LYS A 114 -35.20 -13.80 -8.15
N HIS A 115 -36.36 -13.22 -7.89
CA HIS A 115 -37.59 -13.98 -7.97
C HIS A 115 -37.77 -14.29 -9.45
N ASP A 116 -37.33 -15.47 -9.88
CA ASP A 116 -37.93 -16.10 -11.05
C ASP A 116 -39.39 -16.34 -10.64
N GLU A 117 -40.34 -15.77 -11.39
CA GLU A 117 -41.77 -15.82 -11.09
C GLU A 117 -42.40 -17.23 -11.16
N SER A 118 -41.60 -18.29 -11.08
CA SER A 118 -42.10 -19.61 -10.72
C SER A 118 -42.36 -19.61 -9.21
N GLU A 119 -43.59 -19.23 -8.84
CA GLU A 119 -44.15 -19.47 -7.51
C GLU A 119 -44.14 -20.98 -7.21
N GLU A 120 -43.03 -21.46 -6.68
CA GLU A 120 -43.00 -22.68 -5.90
C GLU A 120 -41.89 -22.47 -4.86
N TYR A 121 -42.25 -21.99 -3.68
CA TYR A 121 -41.50 -22.37 -2.48
C TYR A 121 -41.69 -23.88 -2.36
N ALA A 122 -40.97 -24.65 -3.16
CA ALA A 122 -40.94 -26.10 -3.08
C ALA A 122 -40.64 -26.38 -1.61
N ALA A 123 -41.62 -26.94 -0.91
CA ALA A 123 -41.61 -27.09 0.52
C ALA A 123 -40.29 -27.76 0.90
N VAL A 124 -39.30 -26.97 1.31
CA VAL A 124 -37.97 -27.48 1.61
C VAL A 124 -38.21 -28.39 2.81
N PRO A 125 -38.02 -29.72 2.69
CA PRO A 125 -38.37 -30.63 3.76
C PRO A 125 -37.67 -30.17 5.04
N LEU A 126 -38.35 -30.23 6.18
CA LEU A 126 -37.79 -29.77 7.44
C LEU A 126 -36.44 -30.43 7.72
N GLU A 127 -36.29 -31.69 7.29
CA GLU A 127 -35.06 -32.48 7.31
C GLU A 127 -33.92 -31.86 6.47
N ALA A 128 -34.21 -31.26 5.32
CA ALA A 128 -33.20 -30.63 4.48
C ALA A 128 -32.71 -29.31 5.09
N ILE A 129 -33.61 -28.55 5.73
CA ILE A 129 -33.26 -27.35 6.50
C ILE A 129 -32.43 -27.75 7.73
N LEU A 130 -32.86 -28.80 8.44
CA LEU A 130 -32.14 -29.37 9.58
C LEU A 130 -30.76 -29.87 9.18
N ASN A 131 -30.63 -30.60 8.08
CA ASN A 131 -29.36 -31.09 7.58
C ASN A 131 -28.45 -29.93 7.14
N PHE A 132 -29.00 -28.86 6.56
CA PHE A 132 -28.23 -27.65 6.22
C PHE A 132 -27.70 -26.95 7.49
N LEU A 133 -28.53 -26.84 8.53
CA LEU A 133 -28.14 -26.27 9.83
C LEU A 133 -27.18 -27.18 10.61
N MET A 134 -27.31 -28.51 10.45
CA MET A 134 -26.47 -29.53 11.09
C MET A 134 -25.22 -29.89 10.29
N ARG A 135 -25.05 -29.38 9.07
CA ARG A 135 -23.82 -29.49 8.27
C ARG A 135 -22.74 -28.57 8.87
N LYS A 136 -22.33 -28.92 10.08
CA LYS A 136 -21.15 -28.44 10.76
C LYS A 136 -19.96 -28.67 9.81
N GLY A 137 -19.24 -27.60 9.46
CA GLY A 137 -17.92 -27.73 8.82
C GLY A 137 -16.98 -28.62 9.66
N PRO A 138 -15.87 -29.09 9.07
CA PRO A 138 -15.07 -30.18 9.64
C PRO A 138 -14.67 -29.88 11.09
N ASN A 139 -14.97 -30.83 11.99
CA ASN A 139 -14.52 -30.76 13.38
C ASN A 139 -12.98 -30.78 13.40
N PRO A 140 -12.29 -29.83 14.07
CA PRO A 140 -10.88 -29.97 14.33
C PRO A 140 -10.68 -31.01 15.45
N ASP A 141 -10.01 -32.09 15.08
CA ASP A 141 -9.09 -32.91 15.88
C ASP A 141 -9.57 -33.52 17.21
N GLY A 142 -9.79 -34.84 17.16
CA GLY A 142 -8.95 -35.79 17.91
C GLY A 142 -9.00 -35.74 19.43
N GLY A 143 -10.02 -36.38 20.02
CA GLY A 143 -9.99 -36.84 21.40
C GLY A 143 -10.00 -38.36 21.43
N GLU A 144 -8.85 -38.98 21.15
CA GLU A 144 -8.63 -40.41 21.38
C GLU A 144 -8.39 -40.58 22.88
N THR A 145 -9.40 -41.07 23.60
CA THR A 145 -9.24 -41.55 24.97
C THR A 145 -8.98 -43.05 24.90
N ASP A 146 -7.72 -43.43 24.88
CA ASP A 146 -7.32 -44.80 25.21
C ASP A 146 -7.44 -44.98 26.72
N ASN A 147 -8.41 -45.80 27.13
CA ASN A 147 -8.41 -46.43 28.45
C ASN A 147 -7.84 -47.84 28.28
N ASP A 148 -6.70 -48.11 28.90
CA ASP A 148 -6.32 -49.39 29.51
C ASP A 148 -5.23 -49.15 30.57
#